data_AF-A0A0R2HAS4-F1
#
_entry.id   AF-A0A0R2HAS4-F1
#
_cell.length_a   1.000
_cell.length_b   1.000
_cell.length_c   1.000
_cell.angle_alpha   90.00
_cell.angle_beta   90.00
_cell.angle_gamma   90.00
#
_symmetry.space_group_name_H-M   'P 1'
#
loop_
_entity.id
_entity.type
_entity.pdbx_description
1 polymer ?
#
loop_
_entity_poly.entity_id
_entity_poly.type
_entity_poly.pdbx_seq_one_letter_code
_entity_poly.pdbx_strand_id
1 'polypeptide(L)'
;MGEGNFQWLGISAVVAVLTLIINFIVKWYDNKIKKIEQVQMMVAEYLTKITSSLTDTYNRAIEPNSIDALNRSNDSNMKVNLLYNEISFQVKNIPNGKEVGNEVDKMQSRYLKNNGEIRSFMNGGITDNKRAMKFKEIMNEEYGEIDKTIKKISSLM
;
A
#
# COMPACT_ATOMS: atom_id res chain seq x y z
N MET A 1 67.77 -6.55 -15.19
CA MET A 1 66.67 -5.84 -14.49
C MET A 1 65.47 -5.82 -15.42
N GLY A 2 64.44 -6.62 -15.15
CA GLY A 2 63.28 -6.70 -16.06
C GLY A 2 62.07 -7.50 -15.57
N GLU A 3 62.08 -8.06 -14.36
CA GLU A 3 61.01 -8.97 -13.89
C GLU A 3 60.12 -8.37 -12.78
N GLY A 4 60.32 -7.09 -12.43
CA GLY A 4 59.54 -6.43 -11.38
C GLY A 4 58.19 -5.83 -11.81
N ASN A 5 57.97 -5.49 -13.08
CA ASN A 5 56.81 -4.67 -13.49
C ASN A 5 55.53 -5.45 -13.87
N PHE A 6 55.63 -6.72 -14.29
CA PHE A 6 54.47 -7.48 -14.78
C PHE A 6 53.54 -7.96 -13.65
N GLN A 7 54.07 -8.21 -12.45
CA GLN A 7 53.25 -8.61 -11.28
C GLN A 7 52.37 -7.46 -10.76
N TRP A 8 52.88 -6.22 -10.76
CA TRP A 8 52.10 -5.04 -10.35
C TRP A 8 50.96 -4.70 -11.32
N LEU A 9 51.15 -4.96 -12.62
CA LEU A 9 50.11 -4.79 -13.64
C LEU A 9 48.96 -5.81 -13.43
N GLY A 10 49.29 -7.05 -13.07
CA GLY A 10 48.30 -8.09 -12.77
C GLY A 10 47.44 -7.76 -11.55
N ILE A 11 48.06 -7.31 -10.46
CA ILE A 11 47.35 -6.90 -9.23
C ILE A 11 46.43 -5.70 -9.51
N SER A 12 46.92 -4.70 -10.26
CA SER A 12 46.13 -3.52 -10.62
C SER A 12 44.89 -3.87 -11.46
N ALA A 13 45.02 -4.83 -12.40
CA ALA A 13 43.89 -5.30 -13.20
C ALA A 13 42.83 -6.02 -12.33
N VAL A 14 43.25 -6.85 -11.37
CA VAL A 14 42.32 -7.53 -10.44
C VAL A 14 41.60 -6.51 -9.56
N VAL A 15 42.30 -5.52 -9.00
CA VAL A 15 41.70 -4.46 -8.20
C VAL A 15 40.71 -3.64 -9.04
N ALA A 16 41.02 -3.36 -10.30
CA ALA A 16 40.11 -2.66 -11.20
C ALA A 16 38.82 -3.46 -11.45
N VAL A 17 38.91 -4.77 -11.70
CA VAL A 17 37.73 -5.65 -11.87
C VAL A 17 36.90 -5.71 -10.60
N LEU A 18 37.52 -5.86 -9.43
CA LEU A 18 36.82 -5.84 -8.14
C LEU A 18 36.11 -4.50 -7.90
N THR A 19 36.77 -3.39 -8.23
CA THR A 19 36.18 -2.05 -8.12
C THR A 19 34.96 -1.90 -9.04
N LEU A 20 35.02 -2.42 -10.26
CA LEU A 20 33.88 -2.44 -11.19
C LEU A 20 32.72 -3.29 -10.66
N ILE A 21 32.99 -4.47 -10.09
CA ILE A 21 31.98 -5.34 -9.49
C ILE A 21 31.32 -4.65 -8.29
N ILE A 22 32.09 -4.04 -7.39
CA ILE A 22 31.57 -3.29 -6.25
C ILE A 22 30.70 -2.12 -6.73
N ASN A 23 31.19 -1.32 -7.68
CA ASN A 23 30.41 -0.22 -8.25
C ASN A 23 29.12 -0.68 -8.92
N PHE A 24 29.13 -1.82 -9.60
CA PHE A 24 27.93 -2.42 -10.17
C PHE A 24 26.95 -2.86 -9.08
N ILE A 25 27.44 -3.53 -8.04
CA ILE A 25 26.62 -3.97 -6.90
C ILE A 25 25.99 -2.75 -6.21
N VAL A 26 26.78 -1.72 -5.90
CA VAL A 26 26.30 -0.47 -5.28
C VAL A 26 25.22 0.18 -6.14
N LYS A 27 25.47 0.39 -7.45
CA LYS A 27 24.47 0.97 -8.36
C LYS A 27 23.18 0.14 -8.44
N TRP A 28 23.32 -1.19 -8.41
CA TRP A 28 22.16 -2.09 -8.41
C TRP A 28 21.34 -1.99 -7.12
N TYR A 29 22.01 -1.89 -5.96
CA TYR A 29 21.35 -1.65 -4.67
C TYR A 29 20.69 -0.27 -4.62
N ASP A 30 21.36 0.79 -5.07
CA ASP A 30 20.79 2.14 -5.12
C ASP A 30 19.51 2.20 -5.95
N ASN A 31 19.50 1.53 -7.11
CA ASN A 31 18.31 1.44 -7.95
C ASN A 31 17.16 0.68 -7.28
N LYS A 32 17.46 -0.34 -6.46
CA LYS A 32 16.44 -1.06 -5.69
C LYS A 32 15.85 -0.21 -4.58
N ILE A 33 16.69 0.50 -3.82
CA ILE A 33 16.24 1.38 -2.73
C ILE A 33 15.33 2.48 -3.27
N LYS A 34 15.73 3.16 -4.34
CA LYS A 34 14.91 4.19 -5.01
C LYS A 34 13.53 3.66 -5.44
N LYS A 35 13.46 2.42 -5.93
CA LYS A 35 12.19 1.78 -6.30
C LYS A 35 11.29 1.56 -5.09
N ILE A 36 11.86 1.15 -3.95
CA ILE A 36 11.11 0.96 -2.69
C ILE A 36 10.54 2.30 -2.20
N GLU A 37 11.37 3.35 -2.18
CA GLU A 37 10.95 4.70 -1.78
C GLU A 37 9.79 5.24 -2.65
N GLN A 38 9.88 5.08 -3.97
CA GLN A 38 8.81 5.46 -4.89
C GLN A 38 7.50 4.72 -4.60
N VAL A 39 7.58 3.41 -4.39
CA VAL A 39 6.41 2.60 -4.05
C VAL A 39 5.81 3.04 -2.71
N GLN A 40 6.64 3.36 -1.71
CA GLN A 40 6.15 3.84 -0.41
C GLN A 40 5.41 5.18 -0.51
N MET A 41 5.95 6.16 -1.26
CA MET A 41 5.27 7.44 -1.47
C MET A 41 3.91 7.27 -2.13
N MET A 42 3.85 6.46 -3.20
CA MET A 42 2.60 6.17 -3.91
C MET A 42 1.60 5.43 -3.01
N VAL A 43 2.05 4.43 -2.25
CA VAL A 43 1.16 3.68 -1.36
C VAL A 43 0.63 4.56 -0.23
N ALA A 44 1.46 5.42 0.37
CA ALA A 44 1.02 6.37 1.38
C ALA A 44 -0.05 7.32 0.82
N GLU A 45 0.14 7.82 -0.40
CA GLU A 45 -0.86 8.64 -1.10
C GLU A 45 -2.17 7.86 -1.31
N TYR A 46 -2.10 6.61 -1.77
CA TYR A 46 -3.27 5.79 -2.04
C TYR A 46 -4.03 5.41 -0.76
N LEU A 47 -3.32 5.07 0.31
CA LEU A 47 -3.93 4.81 1.62
C LEU A 47 -4.58 6.07 2.20
N THR A 48 -4.01 7.25 1.96
CA THR A 48 -4.63 8.54 2.32
C THR A 48 -5.93 8.76 1.54
N LYS A 49 -5.92 8.50 0.22
CA LYS A 49 -7.12 8.58 -0.63
C LYS A 49 -8.19 7.57 -0.21
N ILE A 50 -7.80 6.35 0.17
CA ILE A 50 -8.71 5.34 0.72
C ILE A 50 -9.34 5.86 2.01
N THR A 51 -8.53 6.33 2.96
CA THR A 51 -9.00 6.89 4.25
C THR A 51 -10.01 8.02 4.03
N SER A 52 -9.73 8.95 3.10
CA SER A 52 -10.65 10.04 2.76
C SER A 52 -11.96 9.54 2.14
N SER A 53 -11.88 8.61 1.18
CA SER A 53 -13.05 8.02 0.51
C SER A 53 -13.91 7.21 1.46
N LEU A 54 -13.28 6.49 2.39
CA LEU A 54 -13.93 5.83 3.51
C LEU A 54 -14.71 6.85 4.32
N THR A 55 -14.05 7.86 4.88
CA THR A 55 -14.69 8.91 5.70
C THR A 55 -15.91 9.53 4.99
N ASP A 56 -15.81 9.79 3.69
CA ASP A 56 -16.90 10.31 2.87
C ASP A 56 -18.06 9.31 2.71
N THR A 57 -17.78 8.06 2.35
CA THR A 57 -18.79 6.97 2.32
C THR A 57 -19.51 6.85 3.66
N TYR A 58 -18.78 7.02 4.75
CA TYR A 58 -19.27 6.88 6.10
C TYR A 58 -20.12 8.08 6.55
N ASN A 59 -19.68 9.30 6.28
CA ASN A 59 -20.48 10.51 6.51
C ASN A 59 -21.78 10.50 5.71
N ARG A 60 -21.82 9.83 4.55
CA ARG A 60 -23.05 9.65 3.78
C ARG A 60 -23.98 8.59 4.33
N ALA A 61 -23.45 7.59 5.03
CA ALA A 61 -24.26 6.55 5.63
C ALA A 61 -25.16 7.07 6.78
N ILE A 62 -24.77 8.21 7.38
CA ILE A 62 -25.56 8.91 8.39
C ILE A 62 -26.52 9.95 7.78
N GLU A 63 -26.40 10.26 6.48
CA GLU A 63 -27.34 11.16 5.79
C GLU A 63 -28.70 10.47 5.60
N PRO A 64 -29.81 11.24 5.53
CA PRO A 64 -31.11 10.69 5.19
C PRO A 64 -31.06 9.93 3.87
N ASN A 65 -31.73 8.78 3.81
CA ASN A 65 -31.72 7.87 2.66
C ASN A 65 -32.05 8.63 1.36
N SER A 66 -31.01 8.91 0.57
CA SER A 66 -31.11 9.61 -0.70
C SER A 66 -30.37 8.83 -1.78
N ILE A 67 -30.95 8.80 -2.98
CA ILE A 67 -30.33 8.15 -4.15
C ILE A 67 -28.96 8.76 -4.47
N ASP A 68 -28.75 10.05 -4.17
CA ASP A 68 -27.46 10.74 -4.33
C ASP A 68 -26.40 10.20 -3.36
N ALA A 69 -26.73 10.02 -2.07
CA ALA A 69 -25.83 9.43 -1.08
C ALA A 69 -25.41 8.00 -1.47
N LEU A 70 -26.35 7.21 -2.01
CA LEU A 70 -26.10 5.85 -2.49
C LEU A 70 -25.16 5.82 -3.71
N ASN A 71 -25.41 6.67 -4.71
CA ASN A 71 -24.62 6.70 -5.94
C ASN A 71 -23.19 7.16 -5.68
N ARG A 72 -23.00 8.23 -4.91
CA ARG A 72 -21.66 8.72 -4.59
C ARG A 72 -20.88 7.76 -3.69
N SER A 73 -21.58 7.02 -2.81
CA SER A 73 -20.97 5.93 -2.04
C SER A 73 -20.46 4.80 -2.93
N ASN A 74 -21.23 4.39 -3.96
CA ASN A 74 -20.78 3.39 -4.93
C ASN A 74 -19.53 3.85 -5.69
N ASP A 75 -19.47 5.12 -6.12
CA ASP A 75 -18.30 5.70 -6.78
C ASP A 75 -17.07 5.68 -5.87
N SER A 76 -17.22 6.09 -4.60
CA SER A 76 -16.16 6.01 -3.59
C SER A 76 -15.70 4.57 -3.37
N ASN A 77 -16.63 3.61 -3.34
CA ASN A 77 -16.29 2.20 -3.14
C ASN A 77 -15.53 1.59 -4.31
N MET A 78 -15.90 1.94 -5.54
CA MET A 78 -15.16 1.52 -6.74
C MET A 78 -13.75 2.12 -6.76
N LYS A 79 -13.59 3.38 -6.34
CA LYS A 79 -12.27 4.03 -6.21
C LYS A 79 -11.39 3.34 -5.17
N VAL A 80 -11.91 3.06 -3.98
CA VAL A 80 -11.16 2.35 -2.93
C VAL A 80 -10.72 0.97 -3.39
N ASN A 81 -11.59 0.23 -4.07
CA ASN A 81 -11.26 -1.10 -4.61
C ASN A 81 -10.11 -1.04 -5.63
N LEU A 82 -10.11 -0.06 -6.53
CA LEU A 82 -9.04 0.13 -7.51
C LEU A 82 -7.72 0.51 -6.82
N LEU A 83 -7.76 1.37 -5.80
CA LEU A 83 -6.58 1.77 -5.04
C LEU A 83 -5.95 0.58 -4.29
N TYR A 84 -6.76 -0.29 -3.67
CA TYR A 84 -6.23 -1.51 -3.03
C TYR A 84 -5.54 -2.45 -4.04
N ASN A 85 -6.13 -2.66 -5.22
CA ASN A 85 -5.51 -3.44 -6.28
C ASN A 85 -4.17 -2.86 -6.72
N GLU A 86 -4.11 -1.54 -6.90
CA GLU A 86 -2.90 -0.85 -7.31
C GLU A 86 -1.81 -0.94 -6.23
N ILE A 87 -2.15 -0.71 -4.95
CA ILE A 87 -1.22 -0.90 -3.82
C ILE A 87 -0.67 -2.33 -3.83
N SER A 88 -1.55 -3.33 -3.91
CA SER A 88 -1.16 -4.75 -3.90
C SER A 88 -0.18 -5.05 -5.04
N PHE A 89 -0.50 -4.62 -6.25
CA PHE A 89 0.34 -4.81 -7.42
C PHE A 89 1.73 -4.18 -7.23
N GLN A 90 1.78 -2.93 -6.77
CA GLN A 90 3.03 -2.18 -6.63
C GLN A 90 3.91 -2.73 -5.50
N VAL A 91 3.32 -3.09 -4.36
CA VAL A 91 4.02 -3.69 -3.22
C VAL A 91 4.54 -5.09 -3.55
N LYS A 92 3.81 -5.90 -4.33
CA LYS A 92 4.32 -7.23 -4.75
C LYS A 92 5.52 -7.14 -5.70
N ASN A 93 5.74 -5.98 -6.34
CA ASN A 93 6.81 -5.76 -7.30
C ASN A 93 8.09 -5.15 -6.67
N ILE A 94 8.17 -5.06 -5.34
CA ILE A 94 9.39 -4.69 -4.61
C ILE A 94 9.99 -5.87 -3.83
N PRO A 95 11.31 -5.87 -3.54
CA PRO A 95 11.93 -6.90 -2.71
C PRO A 95 11.21 -7.07 -1.38
N ASN A 96 10.99 -8.31 -0.94
CA ASN A 96 10.29 -8.66 0.30
C ASN A 96 8.83 -8.16 0.42
N GLY A 97 8.28 -7.50 -0.59
CA GLY A 97 6.93 -6.96 -0.55
C GLY A 97 5.81 -7.98 -0.81
N LYS A 98 6.12 -9.22 -1.19
CA LYS A 98 5.10 -10.23 -1.50
C LYS A 98 4.16 -10.51 -0.33
N GLU A 99 4.70 -10.65 0.88
CA GLU A 99 3.89 -10.89 2.09
C GLU A 99 2.97 -9.70 2.37
N VAL A 100 3.53 -8.49 2.35
CA VAL A 100 2.78 -7.25 2.60
C VAL A 100 1.70 -7.03 1.53
N GLY A 101 1.99 -7.31 0.27
CA GLY A 101 0.98 -7.24 -0.81
C GLY A 101 -0.16 -8.24 -0.65
N ASN A 102 0.10 -9.44 -0.10
CA ASN A 102 -0.96 -10.39 0.23
C ASN A 102 -1.82 -9.93 1.42
N GLU A 103 -1.25 -9.14 2.34
CA GLU A 103 -2.04 -8.52 3.41
C GLU A 103 -2.95 -7.42 2.87
N VAL A 104 -2.47 -6.65 1.90
CA VAL A 104 -3.30 -5.67 1.17
C VAL A 104 -4.48 -6.35 0.47
N ASP A 105 -4.29 -7.51 -0.17
CA ASP A 105 -5.39 -8.29 -0.78
C ASP A 105 -6.45 -8.73 0.27
N LYS A 106 -5.98 -9.12 1.46
CA LYS A 106 -6.87 -9.52 2.56
C LYS A 106 -7.67 -8.33 3.07
N MET A 107 -7.04 -7.16 3.17
CA MET A 107 -7.74 -5.92 3.53
C MET A 107 -8.79 -5.55 2.49
N GLN A 108 -8.47 -5.63 1.21
CA GLN A 108 -9.46 -5.40 0.14
C GLN A 108 -10.66 -6.35 0.25
N SER A 109 -10.40 -7.63 0.48
CA SER A 109 -11.46 -8.63 0.65
C SER A 109 -12.36 -8.31 1.85
N ARG A 110 -11.75 -7.88 2.96
CA ARG A 110 -12.47 -7.43 4.17
C ARG A 110 -13.30 -6.18 3.90
N TYR A 111 -12.69 -5.18 3.27
CA TYR A 111 -13.35 -3.95 2.87
C TYR A 111 -14.58 -4.21 1.99
N LEU A 112 -14.48 -5.10 0.99
CA LEU A 112 -15.60 -5.47 0.12
C LEU A 112 -16.75 -6.11 0.90
N LYS A 113 -16.44 -6.97 1.88
CA LYS A 113 -17.43 -7.57 2.78
C LYS A 113 -18.12 -6.49 3.63
N ASN A 114 -17.33 -5.63 4.26
CA ASN A 114 -17.79 -4.56 5.13
C ASN A 114 -18.63 -3.51 4.37
N ASN A 115 -18.30 -3.22 3.12
CA ASN A 115 -19.12 -2.40 2.22
C ASN A 115 -20.52 -2.98 1.96
N GLY A 116 -20.64 -4.30 1.88
CA GLY A 116 -21.94 -4.95 1.80
C GLY A 116 -22.81 -4.62 3.02
N GLU A 117 -22.21 -4.63 4.20
CA GLU A 117 -22.87 -4.25 5.47
C GLU A 117 -23.19 -2.75 5.51
N ILE A 118 -22.28 -1.87 5.09
CA ILE A 118 -22.48 -0.41 5.04
C ILE A 118 -23.61 -0.03 4.09
N ARG A 119 -23.72 -0.70 2.93
CA ARG A 119 -24.87 -0.53 2.01
C ARG A 119 -26.21 -0.91 2.64
N SER A 120 -26.23 -1.93 3.50
CA SER A 120 -27.45 -2.28 4.24
C SER A 120 -27.87 -1.16 5.20
N PHE A 121 -26.91 -0.43 5.79
CA PHE A 121 -27.19 0.71 6.65
C PHE A 121 -27.71 1.92 5.87
N MET A 122 -27.11 2.23 4.72
CA MET A 122 -27.59 3.31 3.83
C MET A 122 -29.04 3.07 3.36
N ASN A 123 -29.40 1.82 3.08
CA ASN A 123 -30.77 1.47 2.67
C ASN A 123 -31.78 1.47 3.81
N GLY A 124 -31.35 1.18 5.05
CA GLY A 124 -32.22 0.96 6.20
C GLY A 124 -32.25 2.08 7.24
N GLY A 125 -31.38 3.09 7.12
CA GLY A 125 -31.14 4.13 8.12
C GLY A 125 -30.27 3.67 9.30
N ILE A 126 -29.37 4.54 9.78
CA ILE A 126 -28.50 4.35 10.97
C ILE A 126 -29.19 4.78 12.28
N THR A 127 -30.48 5.13 12.25
CA THR A 127 -31.21 5.69 13.40
C THR A 127 -31.36 4.74 14.61
N ASP A 128 -31.03 3.45 14.45
CA ASP A 128 -30.90 2.48 15.56
C ASP A 128 -29.47 2.48 16.12
N ASN A 129 -29.34 2.69 17.45
CA ASN A 129 -28.07 2.64 18.20
C ASN A 129 -27.25 1.37 17.91
N LYS A 130 -27.89 0.22 17.68
CA LYS A 130 -27.17 -1.03 17.36
C LYS A 130 -26.44 -0.93 16.02
N ARG A 131 -27.06 -0.30 15.01
CA ARG A 131 -26.47 -0.09 13.68
C ARG A 131 -25.37 0.97 13.73
N ALA A 132 -25.57 2.05 14.49
CA ALA A 132 -24.54 3.08 14.70
C ALA A 132 -23.29 2.52 15.40
N MET A 133 -23.46 1.64 16.40
CA MET A 133 -22.33 0.96 17.05
C MET A 133 -21.61 0.00 16.10
N LYS A 134 -22.35 -0.81 15.33
CA LYS A 134 -21.75 -1.73 14.36
C LYS A 134 -20.97 -0.99 13.27
N PHE A 135 -21.52 0.12 12.81
CA PHE A 135 -20.85 1.02 11.89
C PHE A 135 -19.52 1.53 12.45
N LYS A 136 -19.51 2.04 13.69
CA LYS A 136 -18.29 2.48 14.37
C LYS A 136 -17.25 1.37 14.56
N GLU A 137 -17.69 0.14 14.80
CA GLU A 137 -16.80 -1.02 14.90
C GLU A 137 -16.08 -1.28 13.56
N ILE A 138 -16.84 -1.32 12.45
CA ILE A 138 -16.30 -1.48 11.10
C ILE A 138 -15.29 -0.38 10.77
N MET A 139 -15.59 0.87 11.15
CA MET A 139 -14.66 2.01 10.99
C MET A 139 -13.31 1.77 11.66
N ASN A 140 -13.36 1.44 12.95
CA ASN A 140 -12.16 1.30 13.75
C ASN A 140 -11.31 0.12 13.27
N GLU A 141 -11.95 -0.96 12.83
CA GLU A 141 -11.27 -2.12 12.27
C GLU A 141 -10.56 -1.76 10.95
N GLU A 142 -11.24 -1.11 10.01
CA GLU A 142 -10.66 -0.71 8.73
C GLU A 142 -9.48 0.27 8.91
N TYR A 143 -9.62 1.30 9.75
CA TYR A 143 -8.52 2.23 10.01
C TYR A 143 -7.34 1.57 10.74
N GLY A 144 -7.61 0.65 11.68
CA GLY A 144 -6.56 -0.07 12.39
C GLY A 144 -5.73 -0.96 11.46
N GLU A 145 -6.37 -1.63 10.51
CA GLU A 145 -5.67 -2.44 9.50
C GLU A 145 -4.89 -1.57 8.51
N ILE A 146 -5.42 -0.40 8.13
CA ILE A 146 -4.70 0.57 7.29
C ILE A 146 -3.42 1.03 7.99
N ASP A 147 -3.50 1.46 9.25
CA ASP A 147 -2.33 1.91 10.03
C ASP A 147 -1.26 0.81 10.17
N LYS A 148 -1.71 -0.43 10.46
CA LYS A 148 -0.81 -1.59 10.55
C LYS A 148 -0.08 -1.86 9.24
N THR A 149 -0.78 -1.77 8.12
CA THR A 149 -0.21 -2.00 6.79
C THR A 149 0.74 -0.88 6.38
N ILE A 150 0.44 0.38 6.70
CA ILE A 150 1.39 1.50 6.52
C ILE A 150 2.70 1.19 7.24
N LYS A 151 2.64 0.80 8.52
CA LYS A 151 3.84 0.48 9.32
C LYS A 151 4.66 -0.65 8.71
N LYS A 152 4.01 -1.70 8.20
CA LYS A 152 4.69 -2.82 7.54
C LYS A 152 5.37 -2.39 6.23
N ILE A 153 4.69 -1.58 5.42
CA ILE A 153 5.26 -1.05 4.18
C ILE A 153 6.45 -0.14 4.48
N SER A 154 6.38 0.69 5.52
CA SER A 154 7.51 1.51 5.98
C SER A 154 8.70 0.66 6.44
N SER A 155 8.47 -0.53 7.03
CA SER A 155 9.54 -1.44 7.46
C SER A 155 10.21 -2.26 6.34
N LEU A 156 9.81 -2.08 5.08
CA LEU A 156 10.47 -2.72 3.92
C LEU A 156 11.73 -1.96 3.45
N MET A 157 12.05 -0.81 4.05
CA MET A 157 13.33 -0.10 3.92
C MET A 157 14.38 -0.71 4.85
#